data_AF-A0A2V9C0L6-F1
#
_entry.id   AF-A0A2V9C0L6-F1
#
_cell.length_a   1.000
_cell.length_b   1.000
_cell.length_c   1.000
_cell.angle_alpha   90.00
_cell.angle_beta   90.00
_cell.angle_gamma   90.00
#
_symmetry.space_group_name_H-M   'P 1'
#
loop_
_entity.id
_entity.type
_entity.pdbx_description
1 polymer ?
#
loop_
_entity_poly.entity_id
_entity_poly.type
_entity_poly.pdbx_seq_one_letter_code
_entity_poly.pdbx_strand_id
1 'polypeptide(L)'
;MTGSFPANLQTTAGLQGLVQTITQNADVVVTGPANGSILPGSMYSPSPNPMTIVVNGDLDLTGWSQTGYGLLLVTGNFAYSATTSWRGIILVIGQGTVTGSGAGGGDFDGVFFVANTVSGAQLGAVSMDYSAITNGEGIHYSSCWVKAATPVGNLRVLSFHEISQ
;
A
#
# COMPACT_ATOMS: atom_id res chain seq x y z
N MET A 1 8.54 24.20 -10.40
CA MET A 1 7.17 24.12 -9.84
C MET A 1 7.27 23.55 -8.44
N THR A 2 7.08 24.36 -7.40
CA THR A 2 7.02 23.86 -6.02
C THR A 2 5.60 23.37 -5.77
N GLY A 3 5.31 22.13 -6.18
CA GLY A 3 4.07 21.49 -5.76
C GLY A 3 4.16 21.24 -4.26
N SER A 4 3.53 22.10 -3.45
CA SER A 4 3.38 21.80 -2.03
C SER A 4 2.41 20.64 -1.90
N PHE A 5 2.78 19.62 -1.13
CA PHE A 5 1.82 18.58 -0.76
C PHE A 5 0.56 19.23 -0.14
N PRO A 6 -0.64 18.69 -0.36
CA PRO A 6 -1.83 19.13 0.35
C PRO A 6 -1.56 19.20 1.86
N ALA A 7 -2.04 20.25 2.54
CA ALA A 7 -1.72 20.49 3.95
C ALA A 7 -2.10 19.30 4.87
N ASN A 8 -3.16 18.57 4.52
CA ASN A 8 -3.59 17.36 5.21
C ASN A 8 -2.60 16.18 5.08
N LEU A 9 -1.70 16.17 4.10
CA LEU A 9 -0.67 15.13 3.96
C LEU A 9 0.66 15.50 4.65
N GLN A 10 0.74 16.70 5.25
CA GLN A 10 1.94 17.20 5.93
C GLN A 10 1.86 17.09 7.46
N THR A 11 0.79 16.50 7.99
CA THR A 11 0.56 16.40 9.45
C THR A 11 0.23 14.97 9.85
N THR A 12 0.59 14.61 11.08
CA THR A 12 0.22 13.31 11.65
C THR A 12 -1.29 13.08 11.59
N ALA A 13 -2.08 14.06 12.05
CA ALA A 13 -3.53 13.95 12.10
C ALA A 13 -4.16 13.75 10.72
N GLY A 14 -3.68 14.48 9.71
CA GLY A 14 -4.23 14.36 8.36
C GLY A 14 -3.87 13.04 7.68
N LEU A 15 -2.65 12.51 7.91
CA LEU A 15 -2.28 11.17 7.43
C LEU A 15 -3.00 10.05 8.19
N GLN A 16 -3.25 10.21 9.49
CA GLN A 16 -4.10 9.28 10.25
C GLN A 16 -5.54 9.28 9.74
N GLY A 17 -6.07 10.46 9.38
CA GLY A 17 -7.37 10.58 8.71
C GLY A 17 -7.40 9.82 7.38
N LEU A 18 -6.34 9.94 6.56
CA LEU A 18 -6.20 9.19 5.32
C LEU A 18 -6.17 7.67 5.58
N VAL A 19 -5.37 7.20 6.53
CA VAL A 19 -5.32 5.79 6.94
C VAL A 19 -6.72 5.31 7.31
N GLN A 20 -7.44 6.07 8.13
CA GLN A 20 -8.79 5.71 8.57
C GLN A 20 -9.79 5.66 7.41
N THR A 21 -9.71 6.59 6.44
CA THR A 21 -10.54 6.57 5.23
C THR A 21 -10.26 5.33 4.38
N ILE A 22 -8.99 4.99 4.16
CA ILE A 22 -8.60 3.81 3.38
C ILE A 22 -9.09 2.54 4.09
N THR A 23 -8.83 2.39 5.39
CA THR A 23 -9.27 1.21 6.17
C THR A 23 -10.77 1.00 6.14
N GLN A 24 -11.59 2.07 6.17
CA GLN A 24 -13.05 1.95 6.08
C GLN A 24 -13.55 1.50 4.70
N ASN A 25 -12.76 1.71 3.65
CA ASN A 25 -13.13 1.38 2.27
C ASN A 25 -12.26 0.24 1.69
N ALA A 26 -11.45 -0.41 2.52
CA ALA A 26 -10.56 -1.48 2.09
C ALA A 26 -11.35 -2.74 1.77
N ASP A 27 -10.92 -3.46 0.73
CA ASP A 27 -11.45 -4.77 0.40
C ASP A 27 -11.04 -5.80 1.47
N VAL A 28 -9.83 -5.65 2.01
CA VAL A 28 -9.27 -6.51 3.06
C VAL A 28 -8.53 -5.68 4.09
N VAL A 29 -8.82 -5.96 5.36
CA VAL A 29 -8.09 -5.42 6.51
C VAL A 29 -7.55 -6.60 7.33
N VAL A 30 -6.24 -6.61 7.56
CA VAL A 30 -5.54 -7.63 8.34
C VAL A 30 -4.80 -6.99 9.50
N THR A 31 -4.75 -7.67 10.64
CA THR A 31 -3.93 -7.25 11.79
C THR A 31 -2.54 -7.89 11.68
N GLY A 32 -1.48 -7.09 11.82
CA GLY A 32 -0.10 -7.58 11.81
C GLY A 32 0.35 -8.19 13.14
N PRO A 33 1.51 -8.88 13.17
CA PRO A 33 2.42 -9.09 12.05
C PRO A 33 1.84 -10.06 11.01
N ALA A 34 1.97 -9.71 9.73
CA ALA A 34 1.42 -10.44 8.60
C ALA A 34 2.52 -10.79 7.58
N ASN A 35 2.24 -11.73 6.67
CA ASN A 35 3.14 -12.09 5.57
C ASN A 35 2.38 -12.36 4.28
N GLY A 36 3.08 -12.67 3.19
CA GLY A 36 2.47 -12.88 1.87
C GLY A 36 1.36 -13.94 1.79
N SER A 37 1.22 -14.85 2.76
CA SER A 37 0.15 -15.86 2.77
C SER A 37 -1.24 -15.30 3.08
N ILE A 38 -1.33 -14.12 3.73
CA ILE A 38 -2.63 -13.49 4.02
C ILE A 38 -3.20 -12.70 2.84
N LEU A 39 -2.39 -12.53 1.79
CA LEU A 39 -2.73 -11.75 0.62
C LEU A 39 -3.71 -12.53 -0.26
N PRO A 40 -4.86 -11.95 -0.65
CA PRO A 40 -5.83 -12.64 -1.50
C PRO A 40 -5.23 -13.08 -2.84
N GLY A 41 -5.43 -14.34 -3.20
CA GLY A 41 -4.96 -14.90 -4.48
C GLY A 41 -5.44 -14.13 -5.71
N SER A 42 -6.59 -13.46 -5.61
CA SER A 42 -7.17 -12.67 -6.68
C SER A 42 -6.38 -11.41 -7.02
N MET A 43 -5.51 -10.90 -6.13
CA MET A 43 -4.86 -9.60 -6.32
C MET A 43 -3.45 -9.66 -6.90
N TYR A 44 -2.95 -10.86 -7.22
CA TYR A 44 -1.63 -11.06 -7.82
C TYR A 44 -1.69 -11.94 -9.08
N SER A 45 -0.59 -11.94 -9.84
CA SER A 45 -0.41 -12.67 -11.11
C SER A 45 -0.88 -14.13 -11.04
N PRO A 46 -1.50 -14.71 -12.09
CA PRO A 46 -1.51 -14.27 -13.50
C PRO A 46 -2.75 -13.49 -13.99
N SER A 47 -3.81 -13.36 -13.21
CA SER A 47 -5.01 -12.60 -13.62
C SER A 47 -5.51 -11.73 -12.48
N PRO A 48 -4.80 -10.64 -12.16
CA PRO A 48 -5.05 -9.88 -10.96
C PRO A 48 -6.32 -9.02 -11.09
N ASN A 49 -7.13 -9.03 -10.05
CA ASN A 49 -8.12 -8.00 -9.73
C ASN A 49 -7.47 -7.05 -8.72
N PRO A 50 -7.12 -5.80 -9.08
CA PRO A 50 -6.51 -4.86 -8.13
C PRO A 50 -7.38 -4.66 -6.89
N MET A 51 -6.77 -4.70 -5.69
CA MET A 51 -7.49 -4.59 -4.42
C MET A 51 -6.88 -3.52 -3.52
N THR A 52 -7.69 -3.00 -2.60
CA THR A 52 -7.27 -2.16 -1.48
C THR A 52 -7.07 -3.04 -0.26
N ILE A 53 -5.81 -3.21 0.15
CA ILE A 53 -5.41 -4.05 1.28
C ILE A 53 -4.77 -3.18 2.35
N VAL A 54 -5.26 -3.34 3.57
CA VAL A 54 -4.69 -2.69 4.76
C VAL A 54 -4.12 -3.74 5.70
N VAL A 55 -2.86 -3.54 6.08
CA VAL A 55 -2.19 -4.27 7.16
C VAL A 55 -1.98 -3.31 8.33
N ASN A 56 -2.79 -3.52 9.37
CA ASN A 56 -2.69 -2.82 10.65
C ASN A 56 -1.57 -3.45 11.49
N GLY A 57 -0.32 -3.16 11.14
CA GLY A 57 0.89 -3.67 11.77
C GLY A 57 1.97 -3.94 10.74
N ASP A 58 2.92 -4.79 11.11
CA ASP A 58 4.05 -5.14 10.24
C ASP A 58 3.62 -6.11 9.13
N LEU A 59 4.22 -5.96 7.95
CA LEU A 59 4.05 -6.85 6.81
C LEU A 59 5.42 -7.33 6.32
N ASP A 60 5.59 -8.65 6.24
CA ASP A 60 6.80 -9.30 5.71
C ASP A 60 6.53 -10.09 4.42
N LEU A 61 7.03 -9.55 3.31
CA LEU A 61 7.00 -10.16 1.97
C LEU A 61 8.36 -10.74 1.56
N THR A 62 9.32 -10.92 2.47
CA THR A 62 10.64 -11.48 2.13
C THR A 62 10.57 -12.91 1.58
N GLY A 63 9.57 -13.68 1.98
CA GLY A 63 9.27 -15.00 1.41
C GLY A 63 8.30 -14.99 0.22
N TRP A 64 7.92 -13.82 -0.30
CA TRP A 64 6.85 -13.68 -1.30
C TRP A 64 7.40 -13.16 -2.64
N SER A 65 7.31 -14.00 -3.67
CA SER A 65 7.89 -13.79 -5.01
C SER A 65 6.81 -13.67 -6.10
N GLN A 66 5.86 -12.76 -5.88
CA GLN A 66 4.77 -12.49 -6.81
C GLN A 66 4.70 -11.00 -7.17
N THR A 67 3.87 -10.68 -8.15
CA THR A 67 3.49 -9.29 -8.48
C THR A 67 2.10 -9.00 -7.91
N GLY A 68 2.01 -8.06 -6.97
CA GLY A 68 0.72 -7.60 -6.40
C GLY A 68 0.18 -6.37 -7.13
N TYR A 69 -1.13 -6.16 -7.06
CA TYR A 69 -1.83 -5.11 -7.81
C TYR A 69 -2.83 -4.36 -6.91
N GLY A 70 -2.83 -3.03 -7.02
CA GLY A 70 -3.78 -2.17 -6.31
C GLY A 70 -3.13 -1.28 -5.25
N LEU A 71 -3.85 -1.03 -4.16
CA LEU A 71 -3.43 -0.17 -3.06
C LEU A 71 -3.07 -1.02 -1.85
N LEU A 72 -1.81 -0.97 -1.42
CA LEU A 72 -1.34 -1.58 -0.19
C LEU A 72 -1.05 -0.49 0.85
N LEU A 73 -1.69 -0.58 2.01
CA LEU A 73 -1.41 0.25 3.18
C LEU A 73 -0.84 -0.61 4.31
N VAL A 74 0.33 -0.27 4.82
CA VAL A 74 0.99 -0.91 5.96
C VAL A 74 1.19 0.14 7.05
N THR A 75 0.76 -0.14 8.27
CA THR A 75 0.94 0.81 9.39
C THR A 75 2.19 0.55 10.23
N GLY A 76 2.81 -0.61 10.06
CA GLY A 76 4.07 -0.99 10.71
C GLY A 76 5.29 -0.91 9.81
N ASN A 77 6.23 -1.84 10.02
CA ASN A 77 7.35 -2.10 9.12
C ASN A 77 6.88 -2.84 7.87
N PHE A 78 7.33 -2.41 6.70
CA PHE A 78 7.15 -3.14 5.44
C PHE A 78 8.47 -3.78 5.01
N ALA A 79 8.57 -5.09 5.15
CA ALA A 79 9.70 -5.89 4.69
C ALA A 79 9.38 -6.57 3.35
N TYR A 80 10.32 -6.58 2.41
CA TYR A 80 10.14 -7.23 1.11
C TYR A 80 11.44 -7.84 0.57
N SER A 81 11.31 -8.78 -0.37
CA SER A 81 12.46 -9.35 -1.08
C SER A 81 12.73 -8.64 -2.40
N ALA A 82 13.95 -8.74 -2.92
CA ALA A 82 14.29 -8.28 -4.27
C ALA A 82 13.54 -9.04 -5.40
N THR A 83 12.66 -10.01 -5.10
CA THR A 83 11.77 -10.66 -6.07
C THR A 83 10.31 -10.20 -5.96
N THR A 84 10.00 -9.41 -4.94
CA THR A 84 8.67 -8.86 -4.71
C THR A 84 8.41 -7.72 -5.68
N SER A 85 7.31 -7.79 -6.43
CA SER A 85 6.87 -6.70 -7.30
C SER A 85 5.50 -6.17 -6.89
N TRP A 86 5.25 -4.91 -7.19
CA TRP A 86 3.92 -4.29 -7.03
C TRP A 86 3.60 -3.38 -8.20
N ARG A 87 2.32 -3.32 -8.55
CA ARG A 87 1.75 -2.46 -9.58
C ARG A 87 0.61 -1.66 -8.97
N GLY A 88 0.90 -0.42 -8.56
CA GLY A 88 -0.09 0.45 -7.92
C GLY A 88 0.48 1.34 -6.83
N ILE A 89 -0.27 1.50 -5.74
CA ILE A 89 0.05 2.44 -4.67
C ILE A 89 0.50 1.65 -3.44
N ILE A 90 1.67 1.96 -2.90
CA ILE A 90 2.13 1.48 -1.59
C ILE A 90 2.23 2.65 -0.64
N LEU A 91 1.53 2.54 0.48
CA LEU A 91 1.54 3.48 1.59
C LEU A 91 2.10 2.77 2.82
N VAL A 92 3.19 3.28 3.39
CA VAL A 92 3.74 2.82 4.67
C VAL A 92 3.58 3.98 5.66
N ILE A 93 2.43 4.04 6.33
CA ILE A 93 2.01 5.18 7.17
C ILE A 93 1.75 4.69 8.59
N GLY A 94 2.63 5.06 9.51
CA GLY A 94 2.57 4.62 10.89
C GLY A 94 3.97 4.61 11.48
N GLN A 95 4.62 3.46 11.55
CA GLN A 95 6.04 3.38 11.92
C GLN A 95 6.95 4.02 10.86
N GLY A 96 6.57 3.93 9.57
CA GLY A 96 7.32 4.56 8.48
C GLY A 96 8.67 3.89 8.19
N THR A 97 8.73 2.57 8.35
CA THR A 97 9.94 1.76 8.16
C THR A 97 9.76 0.81 6.99
N VAL A 98 10.76 0.74 6.13
CA VAL A 98 10.83 -0.16 4.98
C VAL A 98 12.17 -0.87 4.96
N THR A 99 12.16 -2.18 4.82
CA THR A 99 13.37 -3.01 4.77
C THR A 99 13.35 -3.95 3.56
N GLY A 100 14.27 -3.76 2.64
CA GLY A 100 14.48 -4.59 1.47
C GLY A 100 15.66 -5.55 1.65
N SER A 101 15.52 -6.79 1.19
CA SER A 101 16.62 -7.77 1.22
C SER A 101 16.59 -8.77 0.06
N GLY A 102 17.69 -9.49 -0.15
CA GLY A 102 17.74 -10.62 -1.09
C GLY A 102 18.22 -10.27 -2.50
N ALA A 103 18.01 -11.19 -3.43
CA ALA A 103 18.44 -11.08 -4.83
C ALA A 103 17.28 -11.38 -5.78
N GLY A 104 17.12 -10.60 -6.85
CA GLY A 104 16.03 -10.79 -7.80
C GLY A 104 15.79 -9.56 -8.66
N GLY A 105 14.86 -9.66 -9.62
CA GLY A 105 14.48 -8.56 -10.53
C GLY A 105 13.09 -7.98 -10.24
N GLY A 106 12.67 -7.99 -8.98
CA GLY A 106 11.41 -7.39 -8.54
C GLY A 106 11.46 -5.87 -8.57
N ASP A 107 10.29 -5.26 -8.70
CA ASP A 107 10.12 -3.85 -9.03
C ASP A 107 8.77 -3.29 -8.56
N PHE A 108 8.74 -2.00 -8.27
CA PHE A 108 7.53 -1.30 -7.84
C PHE A 108 7.15 -0.22 -8.85
N ASP A 109 6.11 -0.45 -9.65
CA ASP A 109 5.57 0.57 -10.56
C ASP A 109 4.33 1.23 -9.96
N GLY A 110 4.40 2.55 -9.75
CA GLY A 110 3.26 3.37 -9.32
C GLY A 110 3.66 4.47 -8.36
N VAL A 111 3.17 4.45 -7.12
CA VAL A 111 3.57 5.42 -6.08
C VAL A 111 3.96 4.67 -4.82
N PHE A 112 5.09 5.07 -4.25
CA PHE A 112 5.56 4.58 -2.96
C PHE A 112 5.66 5.77 -2.00
N PHE A 113 4.89 5.72 -0.91
CA PHE A 113 4.82 6.80 0.08
C PHE A 113 5.09 6.25 1.47
N VAL A 114 6.01 6.88 2.21
CA VAL A 114 6.40 6.48 3.55
C VAL A 114 6.26 7.67 4.49
N ALA A 115 5.61 7.46 5.63
CA ALA A 115 5.47 8.47 6.65
C ALA A 115 5.44 7.85 8.05
N ASN A 116 6.15 8.49 8.98
CA ASN A 116 6.08 8.16 10.39
C ASN A 116 5.05 9.07 11.07
N THR A 117 3.97 8.47 11.56
CA THR A 117 2.87 9.15 12.27
C THR A 117 2.77 8.71 13.73
N VAL A 118 3.77 8.00 14.26
CA VAL A 118 3.79 7.54 15.66
C VAL A 118 4.66 8.40 16.58
N SER A 119 5.40 9.37 16.01
CA SER A 119 6.25 10.33 16.74
C SER A 119 5.49 11.45 17.48
N GLY A 120 4.16 11.47 17.43
CA GLY A 120 3.32 12.51 18.04
C GLY A 120 2.70 13.45 17.01
N ALA A 121 2.52 14.73 17.36
CA ALA A 121 1.77 15.70 16.53
C ALA A 121 2.46 16.07 15.20
N GLN A 122 3.78 15.90 15.14
CA GLN A 122 4.60 16.13 13.95
C GLN A 122 5.02 14.79 13.34
N LEU A 123 5.24 14.79 12.02
CA LEU A 123 5.76 13.63 11.30
C LEU A 123 7.17 13.30 11.79
N GLY A 124 7.42 12.01 12.00
CA GLY A 124 8.69 11.50 12.50
C GLY A 124 9.69 11.24 11.39
N ALA A 125 10.88 10.80 11.77
CA ALA A 125 11.85 10.27 10.82
C ALA A 125 11.33 8.97 10.20
N VAL A 126 11.52 8.83 8.90
CA VAL A 126 11.26 7.60 8.14
C VAL A 126 12.57 6.83 7.96
N SER A 127 12.46 5.50 7.83
CA SER A 127 13.61 4.64 7.55
C SER A 127 13.33 3.80 6.31
N MET A 128 14.28 3.80 5.37
CA MET A 128 14.27 2.95 4.19
C MET A 128 15.65 2.33 4.04
N ASP A 129 15.76 1.03 4.32
CA ASP A 129 17.00 0.27 4.17
C ASP A 129 16.85 -0.74 3.04
N TYR A 130 17.68 -0.61 2.02
CA TYR A 130 17.76 -1.50 0.86
C TYR A 130 19.20 -1.99 0.64
N SER A 131 20.08 -1.81 1.64
CA SER A 131 21.50 -2.17 1.54
C SER A 131 21.73 -3.67 1.31
N ALA A 132 20.76 -4.51 1.69
CA ALA A 132 20.78 -5.95 1.51
C ALA A 132 20.10 -6.42 0.21
N ILE A 133 19.66 -5.52 -0.68
CA ILE A 133 19.12 -5.86 -2.00
C ILE A 133 20.25 -5.96 -3.03
N THR A 134 20.19 -6.99 -3.86
CA THR A 134 21.03 -7.16 -5.05
C THR A 134 20.14 -7.36 -6.28
N ASN A 135 20.44 -6.66 -7.37
CA ASN A 135 19.75 -6.73 -8.68
C ASN A 135 18.27 -6.32 -8.74
N GLY A 136 17.68 -5.79 -7.66
CA GLY A 136 16.30 -5.26 -7.71
C GLY A 136 16.18 -4.09 -8.69
N GLU A 137 15.06 -3.99 -9.41
CA GLU A 137 14.88 -2.97 -10.46
C GLU A 137 14.40 -1.62 -9.90
N GLY A 138 14.04 -1.58 -8.60
CA GLY A 138 13.77 -0.36 -7.85
C GLY A 138 12.31 0.08 -7.87
N ILE A 139 12.10 1.38 -7.64
CA ILE A 139 10.77 2.01 -7.54
C ILE A 139 10.63 3.02 -8.68
N HIS A 140 9.61 2.83 -9.52
CA HIS A 140 9.33 3.65 -10.69
C HIS A 140 7.97 4.34 -10.55
N TYR A 141 7.92 5.63 -10.88
CA TYR A 141 6.63 6.31 -10.94
C TYR A 141 5.82 5.86 -12.16
N SER A 142 4.57 5.43 -11.95
CA SER A 142 3.67 5.05 -13.04
C SER A 142 2.27 5.62 -12.86
N SER A 143 1.93 6.63 -13.66
CA SER A 143 0.62 7.26 -13.62
C SER A 143 -0.52 6.33 -14.07
N CYS A 144 -0.24 5.34 -14.95
CA CYS A 144 -1.24 4.34 -15.34
C CYS A 144 -1.56 3.40 -14.19
N TRP A 145 -0.55 2.94 -13.44
CA TRP A 145 -0.77 2.10 -12.27
C TRP A 145 -1.41 2.85 -11.10
N VAL A 146 -1.09 4.14 -10.92
CA VAL A 146 -1.80 4.97 -9.93
C VAL A 146 -3.28 5.08 -10.27
N LYS A 147 -3.64 5.34 -11.53
CA LYS A 147 -5.03 5.41 -11.96
C LYS A 147 -5.76 4.07 -11.79
N ALA A 148 -5.11 2.96 -12.12
CA ALA A 148 -5.69 1.63 -11.99
C ALA A 148 -5.85 1.19 -10.52
N ALA A 149 -4.95 1.62 -9.64
CA ALA A 149 -4.97 1.28 -8.21
C ALA A 149 -5.81 2.25 -7.36
N THR A 150 -6.19 3.41 -7.89
CA THR A 150 -7.06 4.34 -7.19
C THR A 150 -8.47 3.74 -7.12
N PRO A 151 -9.04 3.53 -5.93
CA PRO A 151 -10.40 3.01 -5.82
C PRO A 151 -11.37 3.99 -6.49
N VAL A 152 -12.02 3.57 -7.57
CA VAL A 152 -13.21 4.27 -8.05
C VAL A 152 -14.30 4.00 -7.03
N GLY A 153 -14.74 5.04 -6.32
CA GLY A 153 -15.69 4.91 -5.21
C GLY A 153 -16.85 3.98 -5.60
N ASN A 154 -17.11 2.98 -4.76
CA ASN A 154 -18.18 2.00 -4.96
C ASN A 154 -19.54 2.71 -5.05
N LEU A 155 -19.98 3.09 -6.24
CA LEU A 155 -21.38 3.40 -6.52
C LEU A 155 -22.14 2.07 -6.48
N ARG A 156 -22.60 1.69 -5.28
CA ARG A 156 -23.62 0.65 -5.13
C ARG A 156 -24.94 1.23 -5.64
N VAL A 157 -25.31 0.92 -6.87
CA VAL A 157 -26.66 1.20 -7.38
C VAL A 157 -27.63 0.31 -6.63
N LEU A 158 -28.37 0.89 -5.69
CA LEU A 158 -29.52 0.23 -5.06
C LEU A 158 -30.76 0.58 -5.89
N SER A 159 -31.26 -0.38 -6.66
CA SER A 159 -32.55 -0.26 -7.35
C SER A 159 -33.63 -0.93 -6.52
N PHE A 160 -34.67 -0.19 -6.14
CA PHE A 160 -35.90 -0.73 -5.56
C PHE A 160 -37.00 -0.72 -6.62
N HIS A 161 -37.77 -1.81 -6.73
CA HIS A 161 -39.00 -1.87 -7.52
C HIS A 161 -40.16 -2.01 -6.52
N GLU A 162 -41.07 -1.02 -6.48
CA GLU A 162 -42.29 -1.12 -5.66
C GLU A 162 -43.28 -2.11 -6.29
N ILE A 163 -43.81 -3.04 -5.49
CA ILE A 163 -45.01 -3.81 -5.85
C ILE A 163 -46.20 -3.06 -5.24
N SER A 164 -47.08 -2.52 -6.08
CA SER A 164 -48.37 -1.99 -5.65
C SER A 164 -49.26 -3.14 -5.19
N GLN A 165 -49.77 -3.10 -3.96
CA GLN A 165 -50.84 -3.99 -3.49
C GLN A 165 -52.18 -3.26 -3.49
#